data_AF-A0A1F4F3L1-F1
#
_entry.id   AF-A0A1F4F3L1-F1
#
_cell.length_a   1.000
_cell.length_b   1.000
_cell.length_c   1.000
_cell.angle_alpha   90.00
_cell.angle_beta   90.00
_cell.angle_gamma   90.00
#
_symmetry.space_group_name_H-M   'P 1'
#
loop_
_entity.id
_entity.type
_entity.pdbx_description
1 polymer ?
#
loop_
_entity_poly.entity_id
_entity_poly.type
_entity_poly.pdbx_seq_one_letter_code
_entity_poly.pdbx_strand_id
1 'polypeptide(L)'
;MKPAASFWTERIATRDRSAIARAISAIENETADASAVRAAIAARLGHARILGVTGPPGAGKSTLVNALIGAFLARGSTVAVLAVDPSSPVSGGAVLGDRLRMSEHHADERVYIRSAAARGHLGGLTRTTRAIVDVLDAARFDVVIVETVGAGQSEVEIASVAETSIVVCPPDLGDEVQAIKAGVLEIAHILVVNKSDMPPAARAEQELLGMLAVRKRSAWTPPVVRTVATTGEGVPRLLAEIERHQASIGRRAAPAPPAVEYTVRKKVARIHDPRKGFELADIESEVRVDPLTGETARICHFAFPPRQVPDLAALAEATRASCPFCPERVEAVTPRYPDALVAGGRGARGEALLFPNLFPYDDVSAIVSMQREHFAPMDRLRPAMIADALKLARDFIREASAAVAGDAWGIVTWNYMPPSGASQVHPHMQVIVTDTPGNALRRELDAEARFLERHGVPWGPTLLQAERAARERLVLEEGPITWWVPFCPVGMLGDAQAVVAGRATLGECSDAEIDSFANTFARIAAAYARLGIWSFNLTLFPQAEGSRSGAHWLGARLLPRFYLNPQLHNSDVAYLQLLLGEKFGMVRPEAHAAQLRAALRAP
;
A
#
# COMPACT_ATOMS: atom_id res chain seq x y z
N MET A 1 21.02 -12.98 -5.02
CA MET A 1 21.29 -11.55 -4.73
C MET A 1 20.51 -11.18 -3.47
N LYS A 2 21.16 -10.73 -2.39
CA LYS A 2 20.50 -10.36 -1.12
C LYS A 2 19.41 -9.29 -1.37
N PRO A 3 18.28 -9.28 -0.64
CA PRO A 3 17.09 -8.54 -1.04
C PRO A 3 17.33 -7.03 -1.01
N ALA A 4 16.89 -6.32 -2.05
CA ALA A 4 17.14 -4.88 -2.29
C ALA A 4 16.80 -3.99 -1.09
N ALA A 5 15.81 -4.35 -0.28
CA ALA A 5 15.45 -3.62 0.93
C ALA A 5 16.55 -3.65 2.01
N SER A 6 17.23 -4.79 2.22
CA SER A 6 18.33 -4.90 3.20
C SER A 6 19.53 -4.05 2.80
N PHE A 7 19.82 -3.97 1.49
CA PHE A 7 20.88 -3.14 0.93
C PHE A 7 20.65 -1.66 1.24
N TRP A 8 19.42 -1.16 1.04
CA TRP A 8 19.07 0.23 1.36
C TRP A 8 19.08 0.50 2.87
N THR A 9 18.44 -0.38 3.65
CA THR A 9 18.24 -0.19 5.09
C THR A 9 19.56 -0.01 5.83
N GLU A 10 20.52 -0.91 5.61
CA GLU A 10 21.79 -0.91 6.33
C GLU A 10 22.66 0.29 5.93
N ARG A 11 22.80 0.54 4.62
CA ARG A 11 23.67 1.61 4.11
C ARG A 11 23.14 3.01 4.39
N ILE A 12 21.82 3.21 4.32
CA ILE A 12 21.21 4.49 4.70
C ILE A 12 21.41 4.70 6.21
N ALA A 13 21.17 3.68 7.03
CA ALA A 13 21.32 3.78 8.48
C ALA A 13 22.75 4.10 8.95
N THR A 14 23.77 3.68 8.21
CA THR A 14 25.18 3.97 8.49
C THR A 14 25.67 5.27 7.85
N ARG A 15 24.76 6.11 7.33
CA ARG A 15 25.05 7.40 6.66
C ARG A 15 25.97 7.27 5.45
N ASP A 16 25.89 6.17 4.71
CA ASP A 16 26.62 6.03 3.45
C ASP A 16 26.17 7.08 2.44
N ARG A 17 27.04 8.06 2.17
CA ARG A 17 26.73 9.22 1.31
C ARG A 17 26.31 8.81 -0.11
N SER A 18 26.89 7.73 -0.64
CA SER A 18 26.55 7.23 -1.97
C SER A 18 25.16 6.59 -1.96
N ALA A 19 24.86 5.79 -0.94
CA ALA A 19 23.54 5.18 -0.79
C ALA A 19 22.44 6.25 -0.60
N ILE A 20 22.67 7.25 0.26
CA ILE A 20 21.75 8.37 0.46
C ILE A 20 21.52 9.12 -0.86
N ALA A 21 22.60 9.48 -1.59
CA ALA A 21 22.48 10.19 -2.85
C ALA A 21 21.67 9.39 -3.89
N ARG A 22 21.91 8.08 -4.00
CA ARG A 22 21.18 7.19 -4.91
C ARG A 22 19.71 7.04 -4.50
N ALA A 23 19.42 6.90 -3.20
CA ALA A 23 18.06 6.83 -2.69
C ALA A 23 17.28 8.11 -2.99
N ILE A 24 17.90 9.27 -2.75
CA ILE A 24 17.34 10.58 -3.11
C ILE A 24 17.09 10.66 -4.62
N SER A 25 18.05 10.29 -5.46
CA SER A 25 17.87 10.32 -6.92
C SER A 25 16.80 9.35 -7.41
N ALA A 26 16.65 8.17 -6.79
CA ALA A 26 15.57 7.23 -7.09
C ALA A 26 14.20 7.84 -6.80
N ILE A 27 14.05 8.50 -5.63
CA ILE A 27 12.84 9.21 -5.24
C ILE A 27 12.56 10.40 -6.16
N GLU A 28 13.56 11.22 -6.44
CA GLU A 28 13.46 12.42 -7.27
C GLU A 28 13.06 12.09 -8.72
N ASN A 29 13.51 10.96 -9.24
CA ASN A 29 13.26 10.56 -10.63
C ASN A 29 12.18 9.47 -10.75
N GLU A 30 11.49 9.15 -9.65
CA GLU A 30 10.43 8.14 -9.59
C GLU A 30 10.83 6.80 -10.24
N THR A 31 12.08 6.38 -10.01
CA THR A 31 12.57 5.12 -10.59
C THR A 31 11.94 3.92 -9.90
N ALA A 32 12.07 2.73 -10.51
CA ALA A 32 11.58 1.48 -9.92
C ALA A 32 12.09 1.22 -8.48
N ASP A 33 13.27 1.76 -8.13
CA ASP A 33 13.86 1.64 -6.79
C ASP A 33 13.18 2.52 -5.73
N ALA A 34 12.41 3.56 -6.12
CA ALA A 34 11.82 4.51 -5.17
C ALA A 34 10.88 3.83 -4.15
N SER A 35 10.08 2.87 -4.61
CA SER A 35 9.18 2.08 -3.75
C SER A 35 9.96 1.24 -2.73
N ALA A 36 11.02 0.55 -3.18
CA ALA A 36 11.88 -0.25 -2.34
C ALA A 36 12.62 0.60 -1.28
N VAL A 37 13.07 1.80 -1.64
CA VAL A 37 13.67 2.76 -0.70
C VAL A 37 12.66 3.16 0.38
N ARG A 38 11.45 3.59 -0.02
CA ARG A 38 10.39 4.01 0.92
C ARG A 38 10.02 2.89 1.90
N ALA A 39 9.83 1.68 1.40
CA ALA A 39 9.53 0.51 2.21
C ALA A 39 10.66 0.20 3.21
N ALA A 40 11.92 0.32 2.78
CA ALA A 40 13.10 0.06 3.62
C ALA A 40 13.26 1.07 4.78
N ILE A 41 12.89 2.34 4.57
CA ILE A 41 13.08 3.40 5.57
C ILE A 41 11.90 3.59 6.53
N ALA A 42 10.71 3.10 6.18
CA ALA A 42 9.46 3.39 6.89
C ALA A 42 9.52 3.13 8.41
N ALA A 43 10.16 2.03 8.84
CA ALA A 43 10.28 1.65 10.25
C ALA A 43 11.33 2.46 11.03
N ARG A 44 12.05 3.39 10.38
CA ARG A 44 13.20 4.12 10.96
C ARG A 44 12.97 5.62 11.10
N LEU A 45 11.81 6.11 10.67
CA LEU A 45 11.43 7.53 10.74
C LEU A 45 11.16 8.00 12.18
N GLY A 46 11.24 9.30 12.39
CA GLY A 46 11.03 9.96 13.69
C GLY A 46 12.30 10.18 14.51
N HIS A 47 13.49 10.11 13.89
CA HIS A 47 14.76 10.41 14.54
C HIS A 47 15.09 11.90 14.51
N ALA A 48 15.13 12.48 13.31
CA ALA A 48 15.63 13.81 13.06
C ALA A 48 14.65 14.91 13.49
N ARG A 49 15.20 16.03 13.96
CA ARG A 49 14.46 17.29 14.09
C ARG A 49 14.43 18.04 12.76
N ILE A 50 13.23 18.37 12.28
CA ILE A 50 13.06 18.99 10.96
C ILE A 50 12.86 20.49 11.09
N LEU A 51 13.82 21.26 10.58
CA LEU A 51 13.81 22.71 10.57
C LEU A 51 13.51 23.24 9.17
N GLY A 52 12.54 24.12 9.05
CA GLY A 52 12.22 24.83 7.81
C GLY A 52 12.76 26.25 7.88
N VAL A 53 13.54 26.68 6.91
CA VAL A 53 14.04 28.06 6.79
C VAL A 53 13.47 28.69 5.53
N THR A 54 12.67 29.74 5.71
CA THR A 54 11.99 30.44 4.62
C THR A 54 12.04 31.96 4.80
N GLY A 55 11.61 32.70 3.80
CA GLY A 55 11.67 34.17 3.75
C GLY A 55 12.07 34.69 2.36
N PRO A 56 11.93 36.00 2.11
CA PRO A 56 12.11 36.60 0.80
C PRO A 56 13.55 36.43 0.27
N PRO A 57 13.78 36.64 -1.05
CA PRO A 57 15.11 36.62 -1.63
C PRO A 57 15.98 37.69 -0.96
N GLY A 58 17.27 37.43 -0.79
CA GLY A 58 18.19 38.42 -0.20
C GLY A 58 18.10 38.60 1.33
N ALA A 59 17.16 37.95 2.03
CA ALA A 59 17.08 37.97 3.50
C ALA A 59 18.30 37.30 4.21
N GLY A 60 19.13 36.56 3.46
CA GLY A 60 20.32 35.89 3.99
C GLY A 60 20.06 34.50 4.58
N LYS A 61 19.04 33.79 4.07
CA LYS A 61 18.66 32.43 4.49
C LYS A 61 19.82 31.45 4.46
N SER A 62 20.47 31.27 3.31
CA SER A 62 21.55 30.29 3.15
C SER A 62 22.76 30.59 4.03
N THR A 63 23.06 31.89 4.23
CA THR A 63 24.11 32.33 5.16
C THR A 63 23.73 32.00 6.61
N LEU A 64 22.47 32.22 6.99
CA LEU A 64 21.97 31.86 8.31
C LEU A 64 21.96 30.33 8.52
N VAL A 65 21.58 29.56 7.50
CA VAL A 65 21.66 28.10 7.50
C VAL A 65 23.11 27.65 7.73
N ASN A 66 24.09 28.24 7.03
CA ASN A 66 25.51 27.94 7.25
C ASN A 66 25.92 28.18 8.72
N ALA A 67 25.55 29.32 9.29
CA ALA A 67 25.86 29.63 10.69
C ALA A 67 25.17 28.66 11.68
N LEU A 68 23.93 28.23 11.37
CA LEU A 68 23.20 27.23 12.17
C LEU A 68 23.88 25.86 12.11
N ILE A 69 24.40 25.43 10.94
CA ILE A 69 25.17 24.18 10.82
C ILE A 69 26.35 24.21 11.81
N GLY A 70 27.16 25.26 11.79
CA GLY A 70 28.28 25.42 12.72
C GLY A 70 27.85 25.36 14.18
N ALA A 71 26.73 26.01 14.54
CA ALA A 71 26.21 26.02 15.90
C ALA A 71 25.70 24.63 16.35
N PHE A 72 25.06 23.86 15.47
CA PHE A 72 24.67 22.46 15.75
C PHE A 72 25.87 21.53 15.88
N LEU A 73 26.88 21.68 15.00
CA LEU A 73 28.10 20.89 15.06
C LEU A 73 28.90 21.12 16.35
N ALA A 74 28.91 22.36 16.85
CA ALA A 74 29.51 22.72 18.14
C ALA A 74 28.83 22.03 19.32
N ARG A 75 27.57 21.60 19.16
CA ARG A 75 26.82 20.78 20.13
C ARG A 75 26.92 19.27 19.86
N GLY A 76 27.80 18.85 18.95
CA GLY A 76 28.00 17.45 18.60
C GLY A 76 26.90 16.82 17.74
N SER A 77 25.95 17.61 17.23
CA SER A 77 24.86 17.13 16.39
C SER A 77 25.33 16.84 14.96
N THR A 78 24.63 15.92 14.30
CA THR A 78 24.77 15.64 12.87
C THR A 78 23.66 16.35 12.08
N VAL A 79 24.03 16.98 10.96
CA VAL A 79 23.14 17.91 10.24
C VAL A 79 23.05 17.52 8.78
N ALA A 80 21.83 17.40 8.26
CA ALA A 80 21.58 17.35 6.83
C ALA A 80 20.87 18.63 6.36
N VAL A 81 21.22 19.11 5.17
CA VAL A 81 20.61 20.28 4.56
C VAL A 81 20.05 19.92 3.20
N LEU A 82 18.77 20.21 3.00
CA LEU A 82 18.06 20.14 1.73
C LEU A 82 17.77 21.57 1.26
N ALA A 83 18.61 22.08 0.37
CA ALA A 83 18.44 23.39 -0.24
C ALA A 83 17.54 23.25 -1.48
N VAL A 84 16.36 23.87 -1.47
CA VAL A 84 15.47 23.87 -2.63
C VAL A 84 15.84 25.06 -3.50
N ASP A 85 16.29 24.78 -4.73
CA ASP A 85 16.74 25.76 -5.72
C ASP A 85 15.71 25.91 -6.87
N PRO A 86 15.68 27.06 -7.58
CA PRO A 86 14.95 27.18 -8.84
C PRO A 86 15.37 26.10 -9.83
N SER A 87 14.45 25.70 -10.70
CA SER A 87 14.74 24.69 -11.73
C SER A 87 15.31 25.30 -12.99
N SER A 88 16.29 24.61 -13.57
CA SER A 88 16.91 24.95 -14.84
C SER A 88 15.87 24.79 -15.95
N PRO A 89 15.62 25.82 -16.77
CA PRO A 89 14.73 25.72 -17.93
C PRO A 89 15.21 24.69 -18.97
N VAL A 90 16.50 24.32 -18.92
CA VAL A 90 17.14 23.46 -19.93
C VAL A 90 17.29 22.02 -19.44
N SER A 91 17.73 21.82 -18.20
CA SER A 91 18.04 20.49 -17.66
C SER A 91 17.00 19.97 -16.65
N GLY A 92 16.08 20.81 -16.18
CA GLY A 92 15.13 20.49 -15.10
C GLY A 92 15.77 20.30 -13.72
N GLY A 93 17.10 20.33 -13.62
CA GLY A 93 17.86 20.24 -12.36
C GLY A 93 17.95 21.57 -11.60
N ALA A 94 18.46 21.53 -10.37
CA ALA A 94 18.65 22.71 -9.52
C ALA A 94 19.67 23.69 -10.13
N VAL A 95 19.34 24.98 -10.20
CA VAL A 95 20.23 26.03 -10.73
C VAL A 95 21.17 26.52 -9.62
N LEU A 96 22.26 25.79 -9.43
CA LEU A 96 23.64 26.28 -9.16
C LEU A 96 23.96 27.21 -7.95
N GLY A 97 23.04 27.64 -7.09
CA GLY A 97 23.31 28.73 -6.13
C GLY A 97 23.86 28.34 -4.75
N ASP A 98 23.07 27.61 -3.95
CA ASP A 98 23.23 27.67 -2.50
C ASP A 98 24.17 26.61 -1.91
N ARG A 99 24.38 25.48 -2.61
CA ARG A 99 25.37 24.46 -2.19
C ARG A 99 26.80 24.99 -2.15
N LEU A 100 27.16 25.93 -3.02
CA LEU A 100 28.49 26.54 -3.09
C LEU A 100 28.72 27.56 -1.96
N ARG A 101 27.65 28.13 -1.39
CA ARG A 101 27.70 29.11 -0.30
C ARG A 101 27.88 28.50 1.08
N MET A 102 27.69 27.18 1.21
CA MET A 102 27.87 26.42 2.46
C MET A 102 29.14 25.54 2.44
N SER A 103 30.13 25.91 1.62
CA SER A 103 31.36 25.14 1.34
C SER A 103 32.18 24.79 2.59
N GLU A 104 32.15 25.67 3.60
CA GLU A 104 32.93 25.58 4.84
C GLU A 104 32.70 24.27 5.62
N HIS A 105 31.50 23.68 5.53
CA HIS A 105 31.13 22.48 6.27
C HIS A 105 31.07 21.20 5.41
N HIS A 106 31.35 21.24 4.10
CA HIS A 106 31.25 20.05 3.23
C HIS A 106 32.22 18.93 3.60
N ALA A 107 33.36 19.27 4.22
CA ALA A 107 34.39 18.32 4.61
C ALA A 107 34.11 17.59 5.94
N ASP A 108 33.16 18.08 6.76
CA ASP A 108 32.78 17.41 8.00
C ASP A 108 31.85 16.22 7.68
N GLU A 109 32.25 15.01 8.09
CA GLU A 109 31.48 13.79 7.87
C GLU A 109 30.10 13.82 8.55
N ARG A 110 29.91 14.66 9.56
CA ARG A 110 28.63 14.87 10.25
C ARG A 110 27.65 15.74 9.46
N VAL A 111 28.09 16.32 8.33
CA VAL A 111 27.28 17.22 7.49
C VAL A 111 27.00 16.61 6.12
N TYR A 112 25.73 16.63 5.71
CA TYR A 112 25.30 16.24 4.36
C TYR A 112 24.48 17.35 3.72
N ILE A 113 24.91 17.87 2.56
CA ILE A 113 24.22 18.96 1.86
C ILE A 113 23.79 18.50 0.47
N ARG A 114 22.51 18.70 0.15
CA ARG A 114 21.90 18.36 -1.14
C ARG A 114 21.03 19.52 -1.65
N SER A 115 21.21 19.87 -2.92
CA SER A 115 20.29 20.75 -3.64
C SER A 115 19.20 19.92 -4.32
N ALA A 116 17.96 20.38 -4.24
CA ALA A 116 16.80 19.81 -4.94
C ALA A 116 16.15 20.88 -5.83
N ALA A 117 15.63 20.48 -6.99
CA ALA A 117 15.00 21.38 -7.94
C ALA A 117 13.51 21.58 -7.61
N ALA A 118 13.00 22.82 -7.66
CA ALA A 118 11.58 23.12 -7.41
C ALA A 118 10.56 22.58 -8.45
N ARG A 119 11.04 22.14 -9.63
CA ARG A 119 10.36 21.58 -10.81
C ARG A 119 8.99 22.16 -11.21
N GLY A 120 8.73 23.45 -10.99
CA GLY A 120 7.61 24.17 -11.63
C GLY A 120 6.19 23.71 -11.26
N HIS A 121 6.01 22.86 -10.23
CA HIS A 121 4.70 22.35 -9.83
C HIS A 121 4.11 23.18 -8.68
N LEU A 122 2.97 23.84 -8.92
CA LEU A 122 2.08 24.36 -7.89
C LEU A 122 1.61 23.18 -7.01
N GLY A 123 2.23 22.97 -5.84
CA GLY A 123 1.87 21.93 -4.86
C GLY A 123 2.68 20.61 -4.91
N GLY A 124 3.60 20.43 -5.87
CA GLY A 124 4.39 19.20 -6.03
C GLY A 124 5.70 19.15 -5.21
N LEU A 125 6.19 20.32 -4.78
CA LEU A 125 7.38 20.48 -3.92
C LEU A 125 7.28 19.67 -2.63
N THR A 126 6.10 19.58 -2.01
CA THR A 126 5.91 18.95 -0.70
C THR A 126 6.12 17.43 -0.71
N ARG A 127 5.72 16.72 -1.78
CA ARG A 127 5.79 15.24 -1.82
C ARG A 127 7.22 14.72 -1.93
N THR A 128 7.99 15.24 -2.89
CA THR A 128 9.37 14.82 -3.12
C THR A 128 10.28 15.32 -2.00
N THR A 129 10.11 16.57 -1.56
CA THR A 129 10.86 17.12 -0.41
C THR A 129 10.63 16.30 0.84
N ARG A 130 9.37 15.95 1.17
CA ARG A 130 9.07 15.13 2.35
C ARG A 130 9.71 13.75 2.25
N ALA A 131 9.66 13.12 1.08
CA ALA A 131 10.28 11.82 0.85
C ALA A 131 11.81 11.85 1.00
N ILE A 132 12.45 12.93 0.54
CA ILE A 132 13.90 13.13 0.72
C ILE A 132 14.22 13.35 2.20
N VAL A 133 13.42 14.17 2.90
CA VAL A 133 13.55 14.37 4.35
C VAL A 133 13.43 13.05 5.10
N ASP A 134 12.50 12.17 4.72
CA ASP A 134 12.36 10.84 5.33
C ASP A 134 13.60 9.95 5.10
N VAL A 135 14.28 10.06 3.95
CA VAL A 135 15.59 9.38 3.74
C VAL A 135 16.66 9.91 4.69
N LEU A 136 16.74 11.23 4.87
CA LEU A 136 17.71 11.85 5.77
C LEU A 136 17.41 11.53 7.25
N ASP A 137 16.13 11.48 7.62
CA ASP A 137 15.67 11.04 8.93
C ASP A 137 16.06 9.57 9.20
N ALA A 138 15.80 8.68 8.23
CA ALA A 138 16.18 7.27 8.32
C ALA A 138 17.71 7.05 8.33
N ALA A 139 18.48 8.00 7.77
CA ALA A 139 19.93 8.06 7.89
C ALA A 139 20.42 8.55 9.26
N ARG A 140 19.51 8.75 10.22
CA ARG A 140 19.82 9.11 11.62
C ARG A 140 20.54 10.45 11.76
N PHE A 141 20.32 11.42 10.87
CA PHE A 141 20.76 12.79 11.16
C PHE A 141 19.98 13.32 12.38
N ASP A 142 20.64 14.08 13.25
CA ASP A 142 19.98 14.67 14.43
C ASP A 142 19.08 15.84 14.01
N VAL A 143 19.53 16.59 13.00
CA VAL A 143 18.81 17.75 12.46
C VAL A 143 18.78 17.69 10.94
N VAL A 144 17.61 17.94 10.35
CA VAL A 144 17.43 18.14 8.90
C VAL A 144 16.91 19.54 8.68
N ILE A 145 17.67 20.37 7.96
CA ILE A 145 17.31 21.75 7.61
C ILE A 145 16.82 21.77 6.16
N VAL A 146 15.62 22.28 5.93
CA VAL A 146 15.03 22.46 4.61
C VAL A 146 14.96 23.96 4.31
N GLU A 147 15.70 24.41 3.31
CA GLU A 147 15.71 25.82 2.87
C GLU A 147 14.86 26.00 1.61
N THR A 148 13.99 27.00 1.59
CA THR A 148 13.16 27.33 0.41
C THR A 148 13.83 28.35 -0.50
N VAL A 149 13.51 28.33 -1.81
CA VAL A 149 13.95 29.29 -2.84
C VAL A 149 13.69 30.77 -2.47
N GLY A 150 12.57 31.04 -1.77
CA GLY A 150 12.19 32.39 -1.34
C GLY A 150 11.49 33.23 -2.41
N ALA A 151 10.80 32.64 -3.39
CA ALA A 151 9.96 33.39 -4.34
C ALA A 151 8.61 32.68 -4.52
N GLY A 152 7.52 33.26 -4.01
CA GLY A 152 6.15 32.80 -4.25
C GLY A 152 5.50 31.96 -3.15
N GLN A 153 4.49 31.14 -3.50
CA GLN A 153 3.65 30.38 -2.55
C GLN A 153 4.37 29.22 -1.83
N SER A 154 5.59 28.87 -2.25
CA SER A 154 6.41 27.81 -1.64
C SER A 154 6.85 28.12 -0.20
N GLU A 155 6.75 29.38 0.23
CA GLU A 155 7.08 29.80 1.59
C GLU A 155 6.12 29.21 2.63
N VAL A 156 4.84 29.06 2.30
CA VAL A 156 3.83 28.48 3.21
C VAL A 156 3.92 26.95 3.26
N GLU A 157 4.36 26.33 2.18
CA GLU A 157 4.46 24.86 2.05
C GLU A 157 5.46 24.23 3.02
N ILE A 158 6.47 24.98 3.49
CA ILE A 158 7.47 24.50 4.45
C ILE A 158 6.83 24.00 5.75
N ALA A 159 5.68 24.56 6.14
CA ALA A 159 4.93 24.17 7.32
C ALA A 159 4.39 22.73 7.26
N SER A 160 4.26 22.16 6.06
CA SER A 160 3.84 20.76 5.87
C SER A 160 4.97 19.75 6.05
N VAL A 161 6.22 20.22 6.07
CA VAL A 161 7.43 19.37 6.14
C VAL A 161 8.18 19.56 7.47
N ALA A 162 8.29 20.80 7.93
CA ALA A 162 9.08 21.16 9.11
C ALA A 162 8.28 21.07 10.42
N GLU A 163 8.95 20.63 11.50
CA GLU A 163 8.42 20.73 12.86
C GLU A 163 8.58 22.15 13.42
N THR A 164 9.65 22.84 13.05
CA THR A 164 9.93 24.23 13.46
C THR A 164 10.21 25.05 12.21
N SER A 165 9.43 26.11 12.03
CA SER A 165 9.52 27.01 10.88
C SER A 165 10.15 28.32 11.30
N ILE A 166 11.27 28.66 10.67
CA ILE A 166 12.03 29.89 10.87
C ILE A 166 11.77 30.77 9.65
N VAL A 167 11.15 31.92 9.89
CA VAL A 167 10.91 32.93 8.85
C VAL A 167 11.94 34.03 9.01
N VAL A 168 12.79 34.17 7.99
CA VAL A 168 13.90 35.13 7.96
C VAL A 168 13.48 36.39 7.23
N CYS A 169 13.54 37.52 7.91
CA CYS A 169 13.14 38.84 7.47
C CYS A 169 14.40 39.73 7.34
N PRO A 170 14.52 40.54 6.27
CA PRO A 170 15.53 41.59 6.20
C PRO A 170 15.18 42.77 7.14
N PRO A 171 16.13 43.66 7.47
CA PRO A 171 15.90 44.82 8.35
C PRO A 171 15.11 45.95 7.66
N ASP A 172 15.35 46.14 6.37
CA ASP A 172 14.66 47.14 5.56
C ASP A 172 13.45 46.49 4.90
N LEU A 173 12.34 46.44 5.63
CA LEU A 173 11.14 45.74 5.18
C LEU A 173 10.33 46.53 4.13
N GLY A 174 10.62 47.82 3.90
CA GLY A 174 10.03 48.66 2.84
C GLY A 174 8.51 48.47 2.60
N ASP A 175 8.08 48.55 1.34
CA ASP A 175 6.75 48.10 0.88
C ASP A 175 6.63 46.55 0.85
N GLU A 176 7.74 45.83 1.05
CA GLU A 176 7.80 44.36 1.11
C GLU A 176 7.25 43.80 2.45
N VAL A 177 6.94 44.64 3.44
CA VAL A 177 6.08 44.27 4.59
C VAL A 177 4.74 43.70 4.09
N GLN A 178 4.21 44.20 2.97
CA GLN A 178 3.01 43.64 2.33
C GLN A 178 3.28 42.32 1.59
N ALA A 179 4.54 42.05 1.23
CA ALA A 179 4.97 40.82 0.54
C ALA A 179 5.12 39.64 1.51
N ILE A 180 5.47 39.89 2.79
CA ILE A 180 5.28 38.92 3.87
C ILE A 180 3.77 38.84 4.17
N LYS A 181 3.04 38.17 3.27
CA LYS A 181 1.60 37.94 3.36
C LYS A 181 1.26 37.36 4.75
N ALA A 182 0.05 37.63 5.23
CA ALA A 182 -0.49 37.05 6.47
C ALA A 182 -0.19 35.54 6.62
N GLY A 183 -0.23 34.78 5.51
CA GLY A 183 0.07 33.34 5.50
C GLY A 183 1.51 32.94 5.89
N VAL A 184 2.53 33.79 5.66
CA VAL A 184 3.93 33.48 6.05
C VAL A 184 4.14 33.71 7.55
N LEU A 185 3.51 34.74 8.13
CA LEU A 185 3.51 34.96 9.58
C LEU A 185 2.70 33.88 10.32
N GLU A 186 1.67 33.32 9.69
CA GLU A 186 0.87 32.24 10.26
C GLU A 186 1.68 30.96 10.48
N ILE A 187 2.62 30.64 9.60
CA ILE A 187 3.44 29.43 9.71
C ILE A 187 4.69 29.61 10.59
N ALA A 188 5.04 30.85 10.97
CA ALA A 188 6.25 31.15 11.71
C ALA A 188 6.18 30.59 13.13
N HIS A 189 7.12 29.73 13.48
CA HIS A 189 7.38 29.32 14.86
C HIS A 189 8.43 30.23 15.51
N ILE A 190 9.35 30.77 14.71
CA ILE A 190 10.36 31.76 15.08
C ILE A 190 10.49 32.77 13.94
N LEU A 191 10.51 34.06 14.26
CA LEU A 191 10.83 35.14 13.33
C LEU A 191 12.26 35.58 13.55
N VAL A 192 13.02 35.74 12.47
CA VAL A 192 14.43 36.17 12.52
C VAL A 192 14.60 37.45 11.72
N VAL A 193 15.01 38.53 12.36
CA VAL A 193 15.48 39.74 11.66
C VAL A 193 16.98 39.58 11.41
N ASN A 194 17.36 39.20 10.19
CA ASN A 194 18.76 38.98 9.83
C ASN A 194 19.38 40.25 9.22
N LYS A 195 20.72 40.38 9.27
CA LYS A 195 21.47 41.62 8.98
C LYS A 195 21.17 42.73 9.99
N SER A 196 21.04 42.34 11.26
CA SER A 196 20.67 43.24 12.35
C SER A 196 21.70 44.33 12.69
N ASP A 197 22.86 44.29 12.04
CA ASP A 197 23.87 45.35 12.02
C ASP A 197 23.40 46.61 11.26
N MET A 198 22.33 46.52 10.47
CA MET A 198 21.76 47.65 9.76
C MET A 198 20.83 48.51 10.66
N PRO A 199 20.86 49.86 10.54
CA PRO A 199 20.05 50.75 11.38
C PRO A 199 18.55 50.44 11.48
N PRO A 200 17.85 49.98 10.40
CA PRO A 200 16.41 49.67 10.46
C PRO A 200 16.02 48.45 11.30
N ALA A 201 16.98 47.63 11.75
CA ALA A 201 16.70 46.34 12.39
C ALA A 201 15.83 46.43 13.65
N ALA A 202 16.06 47.44 14.48
CA ALA A 202 15.25 47.66 15.69
C ALA A 202 13.80 48.01 15.36
N ARG A 203 13.57 48.74 14.27
CA ARG A 203 12.23 49.09 13.79
C ARG A 203 11.50 47.85 13.24
N ALA A 204 12.18 47.05 12.42
CA ALA A 204 11.62 45.80 11.89
C ALA A 204 11.21 44.82 13.00
N GLU A 205 12.01 44.70 14.06
CA GLU A 205 11.66 43.90 15.24
C GLU A 205 10.36 44.38 15.90
N GLN A 206 10.20 45.69 16.11
CA GLN A 206 8.99 46.27 16.71
C GLN A 206 7.75 46.08 15.82
N GLU A 207 7.90 46.22 14.50
CA GLU A 207 6.80 46.02 13.54
C GLU A 207 6.31 44.56 13.56
N LEU A 208 7.22 43.59 13.56
CA LEU A 208 6.88 42.16 13.67
C LEU A 208 6.20 41.81 14.99
N LEU A 209 6.69 42.37 16.12
CA LEU A 209 6.06 42.20 17.43
C LEU A 209 4.63 42.79 17.44
N GLY A 210 4.43 43.94 16.81
CA GLY A 210 3.11 44.56 16.63
C GLY A 210 2.15 43.68 15.84
N MET A 211 2.61 43.05 14.75
CA MET A 211 1.79 42.12 13.95
C MET A 211 1.40 40.86 14.72
N LEU A 212 2.32 40.30 15.51
CA LEU A 212 2.04 39.13 16.34
C LEU A 212 1.01 39.43 17.44
N ALA A 213 0.96 40.65 17.97
CA ALA A 213 0.00 41.05 19.00
C ALA A 213 -1.47 41.03 18.52
N VAL A 214 -1.68 41.18 17.21
CA VAL A 214 -3.02 41.17 16.58
C VAL A 214 -3.50 39.75 16.25
N ARG A 215 -2.61 38.76 16.28
CA ARG A 215 -2.93 37.35 15.99
C ARG A 215 -3.84 36.77 17.10
N LYS A 216 -4.86 35.98 16.71
CA LYS A 216 -5.63 35.17 17.67
C LYS A 216 -4.66 34.29 18.48
N ARG A 217 -4.78 34.31 19.81
CA ARG A 217 -3.89 33.55 20.74
C ARG A 217 -3.80 32.07 20.33
N SER A 218 -2.66 31.67 19.78
CA SER A 218 -2.21 30.28 19.68
C SER A 218 -1.54 29.86 20.99
N ALA A 219 -1.35 28.55 21.19
CA ALA A 219 -0.62 28.01 22.34
C ALA A 219 0.88 28.41 22.36
N TRP A 220 1.44 28.78 21.21
CA TRP A 220 2.81 29.25 21.05
C TRP A 220 2.82 30.69 20.53
N THR A 221 3.63 31.55 21.15
CA THR A 221 3.91 32.91 20.66
C THR A 221 5.29 32.92 20.01
N PRO A 222 5.40 33.15 18.69
CA PRO A 222 6.69 33.16 18.00
C PRO A 222 7.61 34.26 18.56
N PRO A 223 8.84 33.92 18.98
CA PRO A 223 9.83 34.92 19.35
C PRO A 223 10.36 35.63 18.09
N VAL A 224 10.76 36.89 18.26
CA VAL A 224 11.53 37.64 17.26
C VAL A 224 13.00 37.67 17.70
N VAL A 225 13.90 37.20 16.85
CA VAL A 225 15.34 37.09 17.14
C VAL A 225 16.12 37.90 16.13
N ARG A 226 17.04 38.74 16.61
CA ARG A 226 17.98 39.48 15.77
C ARG A 226 19.23 38.66 15.51
N THR A 227 19.67 38.58 14.25
CA THR A 227 20.91 37.88 13.86
C THR A 227 21.74 38.68 12.88
N VAL A 228 23.04 38.44 12.89
CA VAL A 228 23.99 38.83 11.84
C VAL A 228 24.67 37.55 11.37
N ALA A 229 24.10 36.90 10.35
CA ALA A 229 24.52 35.56 9.93
C ALA A 229 26.00 35.47 9.51
N THR A 230 26.60 36.56 9.03
CA THR A 230 28.02 36.62 8.62
C THR A 230 29.00 36.60 9.79
N THR A 231 28.61 37.13 10.95
CA THR A 231 29.45 37.15 12.17
C THR A 231 29.03 36.07 13.17
N GLY A 232 27.86 35.45 12.98
CA GLY A 232 27.26 34.51 13.92
C GLY A 232 26.56 35.17 15.11
N GLU A 233 26.50 36.50 15.17
CA GLU A 233 25.81 37.21 16.25
C GLU A 233 24.32 36.84 16.28
N GLY A 234 23.80 36.57 17.48
CA GLY A 234 22.40 36.17 17.70
C GLY A 234 22.08 34.71 17.35
N VAL A 235 22.95 33.99 16.64
CA VAL A 235 22.75 32.57 16.30
C VAL A 235 22.65 31.67 17.55
N PRO A 236 23.46 31.85 18.62
CA PRO A 236 23.27 31.08 19.85
C PRO A 236 21.90 31.28 20.50
N ARG A 237 21.34 32.50 20.43
CA ARG A 237 19.99 32.80 20.91
C ARG A 237 18.95 32.12 20.03
N LEU A 238 19.06 32.25 18.70
CA LEU A 238 18.17 31.55 17.76
C LEU A 238 18.14 30.05 18.03
N LEU A 239 19.30 29.44 18.26
CA LEU A 239 19.40 28.02 18.55
C LEU A 239 18.68 27.63 19.86
N ALA A 240 18.79 28.45 20.91
CA ALA A 240 18.04 28.23 22.15
C ALA A 240 16.51 28.35 21.96
N GLU A 241 16.06 29.26 21.09
CA GLU A 241 14.64 29.42 20.75
C GLU A 241 14.11 28.21 19.95
N ILE A 242 14.93 27.66 19.04
CA ILE A 242 14.64 26.40 18.32
C ILE A 242 14.44 25.26 19.30
N GLU A 243 15.36 25.09 20.25
CA GLU A 243 15.27 24.04 21.27
C GLU A 243 14.05 24.20 22.17
N ARG A 244 13.73 25.45 22.56
CA ARG A 244 12.51 25.73 23.34
C ARG A 244 11.25 25.33 22.58
N HIS A 245 11.19 25.62 21.28
CA HIS A 245 10.05 25.20 20.45
C HIS A 245 9.97 23.69 20.32
N GLN A 246 11.10 23.02 20.02
CA GLN A 246 11.14 21.57 19.90
C GLN A 246 10.79 20.84 21.20
N ALA A 247 11.06 21.44 22.36
CA ALA A 247 10.66 20.93 23.66
C ALA A 247 9.14 21.05 23.89
N SER A 248 8.47 22.05 23.32
CA SER A 248 7.03 22.26 23.50
C SER A 248 6.15 21.33 22.64
N ILE A 249 6.69 20.82 21.52
CA ILE A 249 5.95 19.98 20.55
C ILE A 249 6.25 18.47 20.67
N GLY A 250 7.04 18.03 21.67
CA GLY A 250 7.48 16.63 21.78
C GLY A 250 8.40 16.21 20.62
N ARG A 251 8.80 14.92 20.53
CA ARG A 251 9.45 14.39 19.31
C ARG A 251 8.37 14.08 18.26
N ARG A 252 8.67 14.28 16.97
CA ARG A 252 7.86 13.73 15.86
C ARG A 252 7.60 12.25 16.13
N ALA A 253 6.35 11.91 16.43
CA ALA A 253 5.92 10.52 16.37
C ALA A 253 6.17 10.04 14.94
N ALA A 254 6.64 8.79 14.78
CA ALA A 254 6.58 8.15 13.48
C ALA A 254 5.15 8.34 12.95
N PRO A 255 4.96 8.71 11.67
CA PRO A 255 3.63 8.95 11.14
C PRO A 255 2.76 7.75 11.50
N ALA A 256 1.67 8.00 12.22
CA ALA A 256 0.74 6.93 12.57
C ALA A 256 0.32 6.26 11.26
N PRO A 257 0.26 4.91 11.21
CA PRO A 257 -0.22 4.24 10.01
C PRO A 257 -1.59 4.83 9.65
N PRO A 258 -1.84 5.11 8.36
CA PRO A 258 -3.10 5.69 7.92
C PRO A 258 -4.25 4.81 8.43
N ALA A 259 -5.21 5.42 9.10
CA ALA A 259 -6.38 4.70 9.58
C ALA A 259 -7.19 4.23 8.36
N VAL A 260 -7.56 2.94 8.34
CA VAL A 260 -8.49 2.42 7.34
C VAL A 260 -9.89 2.90 7.69
N GLU A 261 -10.47 3.75 6.84
CA GLU A 261 -11.80 4.31 7.06
C GLU A 261 -12.88 3.44 6.43
N TYR A 262 -13.67 2.77 7.28
CA TYR A 262 -14.79 1.94 6.84
C TYR A 262 -16.08 2.76 6.78
N THR A 263 -16.58 3.03 5.58
CA THR A 263 -17.83 3.79 5.39
C THR A 263 -19.02 2.86 5.20
N VAL A 264 -20.04 3.01 6.06
CA VAL A 264 -21.34 2.33 5.94
C VAL A 264 -22.46 3.37 5.82
N ARG A 265 -23.30 3.23 4.79
CA ARG A 265 -24.53 4.01 4.63
C ARG A 265 -25.73 3.08 4.76
N LYS A 266 -26.49 3.23 5.85
CA LYS A 266 -27.75 2.50 6.03
C LYS A 266 -28.83 3.01 5.07
N LYS A 267 -29.64 2.10 4.57
CA LYS A 267 -30.80 2.33 3.72
C LYS A 267 -31.98 1.59 4.31
N VAL A 268 -33.16 2.20 4.24
CA VAL A 268 -34.39 1.64 4.80
C VAL A 268 -35.46 1.68 3.72
N ALA A 269 -36.03 0.51 3.42
CA ALA A 269 -37.25 0.39 2.64
C ALA A 269 -38.41 0.10 3.59
N ARG A 270 -39.50 0.85 3.47
CA ARG A 270 -40.67 0.67 4.33
C ARG A 270 -41.77 -0.01 3.53
N ILE A 271 -42.24 -1.17 4.00
CA ILE A 271 -43.24 -1.99 3.31
C ILE A 271 -44.30 -2.51 4.28
N HIS A 272 -45.50 -2.81 3.78
CA HIS A 272 -46.47 -3.64 4.50
C HIS A 272 -46.05 -5.11 4.38
N ASP A 273 -45.53 -5.70 5.46
CA ASP A 273 -44.88 -7.02 5.41
C ASP A 273 -45.90 -8.15 5.66
N PRO A 274 -46.20 -9.02 4.68
CA PRO A 274 -47.15 -10.11 4.86
C PRO A 274 -46.69 -11.12 5.93
N ARG A 275 -45.38 -11.24 6.19
CA ARG A 275 -44.83 -12.09 7.27
C ARG A 275 -45.19 -11.56 8.67
N LYS A 276 -45.65 -10.30 8.75
CA LYS A 276 -46.10 -9.61 9.94
C LYS A 276 -47.56 -9.16 9.81
N GLY A 277 -48.39 -9.91 9.06
CA GLY A 277 -49.81 -9.58 8.92
C GLY A 277 -50.08 -8.25 8.20
N PHE A 278 -49.21 -7.85 7.26
CA PHE A 278 -49.26 -6.56 6.55
C PHE A 278 -49.06 -5.33 7.44
N GLU A 279 -48.51 -5.48 8.64
CA GLU A 279 -48.02 -4.34 9.41
C GLU A 279 -46.87 -3.65 8.68
N LEU A 280 -46.77 -2.33 8.88
CA LEU A 280 -45.71 -1.53 8.30
C LEU A 280 -44.37 -1.89 8.96
N ALA A 281 -43.41 -2.33 8.15
CA ALA A 281 -42.11 -2.79 8.60
C ALA A 281 -40.98 -2.12 7.80
N ASP A 282 -39.90 -1.81 8.50
CA ASP A 282 -38.67 -1.29 7.93
C ASP A 282 -37.72 -2.45 7.60
N ILE A 283 -37.30 -2.54 6.33
CA ILE A 283 -36.29 -3.47 5.84
C ILE A 283 -34.99 -2.70 5.64
N GLU A 284 -33.99 -3.03 6.46
CA GLU A 284 -32.67 -2.42 6.40
C GLU A 284 -31.77 -3.07 5.33
N SER A 285 -30.98 -2.23 4.67
CA SER A 285 -29.83 -2.63 3.86
C SER A 285 -28.67 -1.65 4.06
N GLU A 286 -27.47 -2.04 3.66
CA GLU A 286 -26.26 -1.22 3.76
C GLU A 286 -25.66 -0.99 2.37
N VAL A 287 -25.11 0.19 2.16
CA VAL A 287 -24.14 0.45 1.09
C VAL A 287 -22.80 0.72 1.77
N ARG A 288 -21.83 -0.15 1.51
CA ARG A 288 -20.47 -0.06 2.02
C ARG A 288 -19.56 0.45 0.91
N VAL A 289 -18.54 1.22 1.28
CA VAL A 289 -17.51 1.71 0.35
C VAL A 289 -16.22 0.99 0.65
N ASP A 290 -15.61 0.40 -0.38
CA ASP A 290 -14.31 -0.23 -0.28
C ASP A 290 -13.24 0.85 -0.01
N PRO A 291 -12.51 0.78 1.12
CA PRO A 291 -11.55 1.82 1.51
C PRO A 291 -10.35 1.94 0.55
N LEU A 292 -10.05 0.89 -0.21
CA LEU A 292 -8.96 0.90 -1.18
C LEU A 292 -9.44 1.45 -2.52
N THR A 293 -10.48 0.85 -3.10
CA THR A 293 -10.88 1.10 -4.49
C THR A 293 -11.92 2.20 -4.62
N GLY A 294 -12.68 2.50 -3.56
CA GLY A 294 -13.84 3.38 -3.60
C GLY A 294 -15.09 2.74 -4.23
N GLU A 295 -15.01 1.48 -4.68
CA GLU A 295 -16.17 0.75 -5.19
C GLU A 295 -17.19 0.47 -4.08
N THR A 296 -18.47 0.39 -4.43
CA THR A 296 -19.53 0.09 -3.47
C THR A 296 -19.88 -1.39 -3.42
N ALA A 297 -20.33 -1.83 -2.24
CA ALA A 297 -21.02 -3.09 -2.06
C ALA A 297 -22.35 -2.87 -1.36
N ARG A 298 -23.40 -3.53 -1.86
CA ARG A 298 -24.72 -3.52 -1.23
C ARG A 298 -24.91 -4.78 -0.39
N ILE A 299 -25.25 -4.58 0.88
CA ILE A 299 -25.59 -5.67 1.79
C ILE A 299 -27.10 -5.64 2.06
N CYS A 300 -27.83 -6.63 1.55
CA CYS A 300 -29.26 -6.75 1.73
C CYS A 300 -29.59 -8.00 2.54
N HIS A 301 -30.03 -7.82 3.79
CA HIS A 301 -30.22 -8.94 4.71
C HIS A 301 -31.48 -9.75 4.38
N PHE A 302 -31.28 -10.95 3.86
CA PHE A 302 -32.34 -11.92 3.60
C PHE A 302 -32.06 -13.22 4.34
N ALA A 303 -33.09 -13.79 4.96
CA ALA A 303 -33.05 -15.15 5.46
C ALA A 303 -33.39 -16.11 4.32
N PHE A 304 -32.49 -17.04 4.02
CA PHE A 304 -32.75 -18.17 3.13
C PHE A 304 -32.99 -19.44 3.95
N PRO A 305 -33.84 -20.36 3.47
CA PRO A 305 -33.91 -21.70 4.04
C PRO A 305 -32.53 -22.38 3.99
N PRO A 306 -32.29 -23.39 4.85
CA PRO A 306 -31.08 -24.19 4.80
C PRO A 306 -30.82 -24.71 3.38
N ARG A 307 -29.55 -24.64 2.97
CA ARG A 307 -29.14 -25.05 1.61
C ARG A 307 -29.28 -26.56 1.47
N GLN A 308 -29.86 -27.01 0.36
CA GLN A 308 -29.86 -28.42 0.00
C GLN A 308 -28.59 -28.72 -0.81
N VAL A 309 -27.73 -29.56 -0.25
CA VAL A 309 -26.57 -30.10 -0.97
C VAL A 309 -27.06 -31.26 -1.85
N PRO A 310 -26.78 -31.27 -3.17
CA PRO A 310 -27.17 -32.38 -4.02
C PRO A 310 -26.35 -33.65 -3.69
N ASP A 311 -26.77 -34.79 -4.21
CA ASP A 311 -25.99 -36.03 -4.09
C ASP A 311 -24.72 -35.94 -4.94
N LEU A 312 -23.63 -35.48 -4.31
CA LEU A 312 -22.35 -35.27 -4.97
C LEU A 312 -21.70 -36.60 -5.40
N ALA A 313 -21.98 -37.69 -4.68
CA ALA A 313 -21.45 -39.01 -5.02
C ALA A 313 -22.10 -39.54 -6.30
N ALA A 314 -23.43 -39.41 -6.42
CA ALA A 314 -24.13 -39.75 -7.65
C ALA A 314 -23.65 -38.91 -8.85
N LEU A 315 -23.43 -37.60 -8.66
CA LEU A 315 -22.88 -36.72 -9.69
C LEU A 315 -21.44 -37.13 -10.10
N ALA A 316 -20.60 -37.48 -9.13
CA ALA A 316 -19.25 -37.96 -9.39
C ALA A 316 -19.26 -39.26 -10.21
N GLU A 317 -20.10 -40.23 -9.83
CA GLU A 317 -20.20 -41.50 -10.55
C GLU A 317 -20.68 -41.30 -12.00
N ALA A 318 -21.74 -40.48 -12.18
CA ALA A 318 -22.31 -40.20 -13.50
C ALA A 318 -21.32 -39.54 -14.48
N THR A 319 -20.29 -38.85 -13.97
CA THR A 319 -19.31 -38.11 -14.79
C THR A 319 -17.97 -38.82 -14.94
N ARG A 320 -17.72 -39.90 -14.19
CA ARG A 320 -16.44 -40.61 -14.19
C ARG A 320 -16.10 -41.19 -15.55
N ALA A 321 -17.07 -41.82 -16.20
CA ALA A 321 -16.89 -42.51 -17.48
C ALA A 321 -16.60 -41.55 -18.65
N SER A 322 -16.79 -40.24 -18.51
CA SER A 322 -16.46 -39.22 -19.52
C SER A 322 -15.31 -38.31 -19.12
N CYS A 323 -14.78 -38.44 -17.90
CA CYS A 323 -13.76 -37.55 -17.38
C CYS A 323 -12.41 -37.68 -18.13
N PRO A 324 -11.85 -36.57 -18.65
CA PRO A 324 -10.55 -36.59 -19.30
C PRO A 324 -9.39 -36.60 -18.31
N PHE A 325 -9.61 -36.33 -17.02
CA PHE A 325 -8.55 -36.20 -16.01
C PHE A 325 -8.34 -37.46 -15.16
N CYS A 326 -9.20 -38.47 -15.33
CA CYS A 326 -9.00 -39.77 -14.70
C CYS A 326 -7.72 -40.44 -15.22
N PRO A 327 -6.99 -41.19 -14.37
CA PRO A 327 -5.70 -41.81 -14.71
C PRO A 327 -5.72 -42.64 -16.00
N GLU A 328 -6.82 -43.34 -16.24
CA GLU A 328 -7.02 -44.22 -17.42
C GLU A 328 -7.05 -43.44 -18.76
N ARG A 329 -7.21 -42.11 -18.72
CA ARG A 329 -7.48 -41.29 -19.91
C ARG A 329 -6.58 -40.08 -20.05
N VAL A 330 -6.16 -39.48 -18.94
CA VAL A 330 -5.49 -38.18 -18.91
C VAL A 330 -4.31 -38.14 -19.87
N GLU A 331 -3.55 -39.23 -19.99
CA GLU A 331 -2.42 -39.23 -20.88
C GLU A 331 -2.78 -39.30 -22.36
N ALA A 332 -3.88 -39.96 -22.70
CA ALA A 332 -4.32 -40.20 -24.06
C ALA A 332 -5.12 -39.03 -24.65
N VAL A 333 -5.86 -38.30 -23.82
CA VAL A 333 -6.84 -37.29 -24.30
C VAL A 333 -6.45 -35.84 -24.04
N THR A 334 -5.46 -35.58 -23.17
CA THR A 334 -5.00 -34.20 -22.91
C THR A 334 -3.82 -33.83 -23.81
N PRO A 335 -3.69 -32.55 -24.21
CA PRO A 335 -2.60 -32.13 -25.08
C PRO A 335 -1.24 -32.16 -24.36
N ARG A 336 -0.18 -31.83 -25.11
CA ARG A 336 1.19 -31.67 -24.61
C ARG A 336 1.74 -30.33 -25.07
N TYR A 337 2.53 -29.66 -24.24
CA TYR A 337 3.28 -28.49 -24.65
C TYR A 337 4.44 -28.90 -25.57
N PRO A 338 4.94 -27.97 -26.41
CA PRO A 338 6.24 -28.13 -27.03
C PRO A 338 7.34 -28.27 -25.97
N ASP A 339 8.37 -29.07 -26.26
CA ASP A 339 9.50 -29.29 -25.33
C ASP A 339 10.24 -28.00 -24.93
N ALA A 340 10.19 -26.99 -25.80
CA ALA A 340 10.78 -25.68 -25.54
C ALA A 340 10.09 -24.91 -24.39
N LEU A 341 8.82 -25.22 -24.10
CA LEU A 341 8.07 -24.59 -23.01
C LEU A 341 8.01 -25.48 -21.77
N VAL A 342 7.69 -26.77 -21.95
CA VAL A 342 7.71 -27.76 -20.87
C VAL A 342 8.38 -29.01 -21.41
N ALA A 343 9.53 -29.38 -20.86
CA ALA A 343 10.24 -30.59 -21.27
C ALA A 343 9.37 -31.84 -21.08
N GLY A 344 9.22 -32.65 -22.14
CA GLY A 344 8.31 -33.81 -22.14
C GLY A 344 6.83 -33.44 -22.29
N GLY A 345 6.53 -32.15 -22.47
CA GLY A 345 5.22 -31.58 -22.75
C GLY A 345 4.23 -31.55 -21.58
N ARG A 346 4.58 -32.11 -20.42
CA ARG A 346 3.77 -32.13 -19.20
C ARG A 346 4.64 -32.03 -17.95
N GLY A 347 4.13 -31.40 -16.91
CA GLY A 347 4.76 -31.35 -15.59
C GLY A 347 4.06 -32.28 -14.61
N ALA A 348 4.77 -32.78 -13.60
CA ALA A 348 4.18 -33.61 -12.55
C ALA A 348 4.82 -33.34 -11.19
N ARG A 349 4.01 -33.40 -10.13
CA ARG A 349 4.46 -33.34 -8.74
C ARG A 349 3.47 -34.08 -7.85
N GLY A 350 3.94 -35.10 -7.12
CA GLY A 350 3.04 -35.96 -6.34
C GLY A 350 1.98 -36.63 -7.23
N GLU A 351 0.70 -36.45 -6.90
CA GLU A 351 -0.41 -36.88 -7.75
C GLU A 351 -0.82 -35.83 -8.82
N ALA A 352 -0.29 -34.60 -8.73
CA ALA A 352 -0.67 -33.52 -9.61
C ALA A 352 0.01 -33.65 -10.99
N LEU A 353 -0.76 -33.39 -12.04
CA LEU A 353 -0.31 -33.42 -13.43
C LEU A 353 -0.70 -32.12 -14.13
N LEU A 354 0.29 -31.44 -14.71
CA LEU A 354 0.15 -30.22 -15.49
C LEU A 354 0.24 -30.53 -16.99
N PHE A 355 -0.71 -30.00 -17.76
CA PHE A 355 -0.77 -30.13 -19.22
C PHE A 355 -1.45 -28.89 -19.83
N PRO A 356 -1.28 -28.59 -21.13
CA PRO A 356 -1.95 -27.46 -21.76
C PRO A 356 -3.47 -27.56 -21.67
N ASN A 357 -4.12 -26.41 -21.59
CA ASN A 357 -5.56 -26.34 -21.77
C ASN A 357 -5.91 -26.52 -23.27
N LEU A 358 -6.87 -27.41 -23.57
CA LEU A 358 -7.36 -27.62 -24.94
C LEU A 358 -8.14 -26.41 -25.48
N PHE A 359 -8.73 -25.63 -24.57
CA PHE A 359 -9.42 -24.39 -24.85
C PHE A 359 -8.73 -23.27 -24.06
N PRO A 360 -7.54 -22.82 -24.51
CA PRO A 360 -6.73 -21.87 -23.76
C PRO A 360 -7.44 -20.53 -23.62
N TYR A 361 -7.24 -19.89 -22.47
CA TYR A 361 -7.73 -18.52 -22.22
C TYR A 361 -6.79 -17.48 -22.85
N ASP A 362 -5.49 -17.78 -22.86
CA ASP A 362 -4.41 -16.93 -23.35
C ASP A 362 -3.25 -17.78 -23.90
N ASP A 363 -2.21 -17.13 -24.43
CA ASP A 363 -1.03 -17.70 -25.08
C ASP A 363 -0.41 -18.88 -24.30
N VAL A 364 -0.34 -18.74 -22.97
CA VAL A 364 0.11 -19.80 -22.07
C VAL A 364 -1.00 -20.12 -21.08
N SER A 365 -1.75 -21.18 -21.37
CA SER A 365 -2.82 -21.69 -20.48
C SER A 365 -2.65 -23.17 -20.18
N ALA A 366 -2.50 -23.52 -18.91
CA ALA A 366 -2.37 -24.88 -18.43
C ALA A 366 -3.55 -25.29 -17.53
N ILE A 367 -3.77 -26.60 -17.43
CA ILE A 367 -4.59 -27.25 -16.43
C ILE A 367 -3.67 -28.06 -15.52
N VAL A 368 -3.91 -27.98 -14.22
CA VAL A 368 -3.29 -28.86 -13.22
C VAL A 368 -4.37 -29.75 -12.66
N SER A 369 -4.42 -31.01 -13.10
CA SER A 369 -5.20 -32.05 -12.41
C SER A 369 -4.52 -32.32 -11.08
N MET A 370 -5.26 -32.22 -9.96
CA MET A 370 -4.65 -32.14 -8.63
C MET A 370 -4.46 -33.50 -7.95
N GLN A 371 -5.21 -34.50 -8.38
CA GLN A 371 -5.19 -35.84 -7.79
C GLN A 371 -5.63 -36.91 -8.78
N ARG A 372 -5.42 -38.18 -8.41
CA ARG A 372 -5.87 -39.33 -9.22
C ARG A 372 -7.35 -39.66 -9.04
N GLU A 373 -7.88 -39.44 -7.84
CA GLU A 373 -9.29 -39.72 -7.54
C GLU A 373 -10.21 -38.73 -8.26
N HIS A 374 -11.26 -39.26 -8.90
CA HIS A 374 -12.20 -38.49 -9.73
C HIS A 374 -12.97 -37.42 -8.96
N PHE A 375 -13.11 -37.55 -7.64
CA PHE A 375 -13.85 -36.61 -6.83
C PHE A 375 -13.31 -36.59 -5.41
N ALA A 376 -13.27 -35.41 -4.79
CA ALA A 376 -13.04 -35.26 -3.36
C ALA A 376 -13.95 -34.12 -2.89
N PRO A 377 -14.86 -34.32 -1.91
CA PRO A 377 -15.73 -33.26 -1.40
C PRO A 377 -14.92 -32.18 -0.67
N MET A 378 -15.49 -30.98 -0.52
CA MET A 378 -14.80 -29.80 0.04
C MET A 378 -14.19 -30.03 1.43
N ASP A 379 -14.83 -30.83 2.28
CA ASP A 379 -14.37 -31.19 3.63
C ASP A 379 -13.27 -32.27 3.64
N ARG A 380 -12.95 -32.85 2.48
CA ARG A 380 -11.90 -33.87 2.31
C ARG A 380 -10.83 -33.48 1.30
N LEU A 381 -10.77 -32.20 0.90
CA LEU A 381 -9.66 -31.70 0.09
C LEU A 381 -8.36 -31.80 0.92
N ARG A 382 -7.44 -32.67 0.48
CA ARG A 382 -6.19 -32.94 1.23
C ARG A 382 -5.25 -31.74 1.07
N PRO A 383 -4.63 -31.22 2.15
CA PRO A 383 -3.62 -30.16 2.01
C PRO A 383 -2.49 -30.52 1.03
N ALA A 384 -2.02 -31.78 1.05
CA ALA A 384 -0.96 -32.24 0.17
C ALA A 384 -1.30 -32.11 -1.33
N MET A 385 -2.52 -32.46 -1.76
CA MET A 385 -2.90 -32.33 -3.18
C MET A 385 -2.97 -30.86 -3.62
N ILE A 386 -3.40 -29.97 -2.73
CA ILE A 386 -3.46 -28.53 -3.02
C ILE A 386 -2.03 -27.95 -3.10
N ALA A 387 -1.17 -28.34 -2.16
CA ALA A 387 0.21 -27.89 -2.12
C ALA A 387 1.01 -28.35 -3.35
N ASP A 388 0.90 -29.63 -3.72
CA ASP A 388 1.59 -30.16 -4.90
C ASP A 388 1.13 -29.47 -6.18
N ALA A 389 -0.17 -29.25 -6.34
CA ALA A 389 -0.72 -28.52 -7.48
C ALA A 389 -0.23 -27.06 -7.55
N LEU A 390 -0.21 -26.34 -6.42
CA LEU A 390 0.27 -24.95 -6.35
C LEU A 390 1.78 -24.84 -6.56
N LYS A 391 2.57 -25.78 -6.03
CA LYS A 391 4.02 -25.84 -6.27
C LYS A 391 4.32 -26.12 -7.74
N LEU A 392 3.57 -27.03 -8.36
CA LEU A 392 3.70 -27.32 -9.79
C LEU A 392 3.29 -26.10 -10.64
N ALA A 393 2.19 -25.41 -10.27
CA ALA A 393 1.78 -24.17 -10.91
C ALA A 393 2.84 -23.07 -10.78
N ARG A 394 3.42 -22.89 -9.59
CA ARG A 394 4.51 -21.94 -9.34
C ARG A 394 5.69 -22.20 -10.27
N ASP A 395 6.16 -23.44 -10.30
CA ASP A 395 7.35 -23.83 -11.05
C ASP A 395 7.10 -23.60 -12.55
N PHE A 396 5.92 -23.97 -13.05
CA PHE A 396 5.49 -23.67 -14.42
C PHE A 396 5.40 -22.17 -14.72
N ILE A 397 4.80 -21.36 -13.84
CA ILE A 397 4.71 -19.90 -14.02
C ILE A 397 6.10 -19.30 -14.18
N ARG A 398 7.08 -19.70 -13.34
CA ARG A 398 8.46 -19.19 -13.41
C ARG A 398 9.11 -19.49 -14.76
N GLU A 399 8.92 -20.70 -15.27
CA GLU A 399 9.48 -21.13 -16.55
C GLU A 399 8.77 -20.44 -17.72
N ALA A 400 7.44 -20.45 -17.71
CA ALA A 400 6.65 -19.95 -18.83
C ALA A 400 6.57 -18.41 -18.91
N SER A 401 6.91 -17.68 -17.84
CA SER A 401 6.98 -16.22 -17.87
C SER A 401 7.98 -15.69 -18.90
N ALA A 402 9.03 -16.46 -19.22
CA ALA A 402 9.99 -16.09 -20.26
C ALA A 402 9.41 -16.14 -21.68
N ALA A 403 8.26 -16.79 -21.87
CA ALA A 403 7.58 -16.90 -23.16
C ALA A 403 6.62 -15.72 -23.44
N VAL A 404 6.32 -14.90 -22.43
CA VAL A 404 5.42 -13.74 -22.55
C VAL A 404 6.22 -12.49 -22.88
N ALA A 405 5.75 -11.73 -23.87
CA ALA A 405 6.39 -10.48 -24.28
C ALA A 405 6.02 -9.34 -23.32
N GLY A 406 6.87 -9.08 -22.32
CA GLY A 406 6.70 -7.97 -21.38
C GLY A 406 6.54 -8.44 -19.94
N ASP A 407 5.72 -7.74 -19.18
CA ASP A 407 5.36 -8.14 -17.82
C ASP A 407 4.47 -9.40 -17.89
N ALA A 408 4.81 -10.43 -17.11
CA ALA A 408 4.08 -11.70 -17.10
C ALA A 408 3.31 -11.88 -15.80
N TRP A 409 2.01 -12.15 -15.85
CA TRP A 409 1.17 -12.41 -14.69
C TRP A 409 0.78 -13.89 -14.63
N GLY A 410 1.25 -14.60 -13.60
CA GLY A 410 0.91 -16.00 -13.33
C GLY A 410 -0.37 -16.15 -12.52
N ILE A 411 -1.52 -16.20 -13.20
CA ILE A 411 -2.84 -16.31 -12.57
C ILE A 411 -3.17 -17.78 -12.33
N VAL A 412 -3.45 -18.14 -11.07
CA VAL A 412 -4.01 -19.45 -10.71
C VAL A 412 -5.46 -19.28 -10.32
N THR A 413 -6.34 -20.06 -10.96
CA THR A 413 -7.78 -20.05 -10.69
C THR A 413 -8.35 -21.46 -10.59
N TRP A 414 -9.39 -21.64 -9.79
CA TRP A 414 -10.04 -22.93 -9.57
C TRP A 414 -11.55 -22.75 -9.50
N ASN A 415 -12.24 -23.32 -10.50
CA ASN A 415 -13.69 -23.49 -10.48
C ASN A 415 -13.97 -24.89 -9.94
N TYR A 416 -14.52 -24.99 -8.75
CA TYR A 416 -14.86 -26.27 -8.11
C TYR A 416 -16.37 -26.48 -8.08
N MET A 417 -16.82 -27.53 -8.77
CA MET A 417 -18.23 -27.97 -8.92
C MET A 417 -19.12 -27.05 -9.79
N PRO A 418 -20.22 -27.57 -10.38
CA PRO A 418 -20.96 -26.88 -11.44
C PRO A 418 -21.43 -25.44 -11.16
N PRO A 419 -21.92 -25.06 -9.96
CA PRO A 419 -22.34 -23.68 -9.69
C PRO A 419 -21.25 -22.63 -9.93
N SER A 420 -19.98 -23.01 -9.78
CA SER A 420 -18.85 -22.13 -10.05
C SER A 420 -18.47 -22.02 -11.52
N GLY A 421 -19.15 -22.73 -12.42
CA GLY A 421 -18.77 -22.87 -13.82
C GLY A 421 -17.70 -23.92 -14.09
N ALA A 422 -17.51 -24.89 -13.18
CA ALA A 422 -16.62 -26.02 -13.43
C ALA A 422 -17.24 -26.96 -14.48
N SER A 423 -16.49 -27.29 -15.53
CA SER A 423 -16.91 -28.28 -16.54
C SER A 423 -16.72 -29.72 -16.05
N GLN A 424 -15.73 -29.95 -15.18
CA GLN A 424 -15.41 -31.25 -14.60
C GLN A 424 -15.51 -31.22 -13.08
N VAL A 425 -16.02 -32.31 -12.49
CA VAL A 425 -16.01 -32.50 -11.01
C VAL A 425 -14.64 -32.94 -10.49
N HIS A 426 -13.78 -33.47 -11.36
CA HIS A 426 -12.41 -33.87 -11.03
C HIS A 426 -11.62 -32.64 -10.57
N PRO A 427 -11.01 -32.64 -9.36
CA PRO A 427 -10.30 -31.47 -8.85
C PRO A 427 -9.14 -31.03 -9.76
N HIS A 428 -9.26 -29.82 -10.31
CA HIS A 428 -8.26 -29.24 -11.19
C HIS A 428 -8.19 -27.72 -11.04
N MET A 429 -6.99 -27.16 -11.22
CA MET A 429 -6.75 -25.72 -11.31
C MET A 429 -6.43 -25.33 -12.75
N GLN A 430 -6.68 -24.07 -13.10
CA GLN A 430 -6.18 -23.46 -14.32
C GLN A 430 -5.05 -22.50 -13.96
N VAL A 431 -3.97 -22.56 -14.73
CA VAL A 431 -2.79 -21.72 -14.57
C VAL A 431 -2.57 -20.97 -15.87
N ILE A 432 -2.65 -19.65 -15.82
CA ILE A 432 -2.59 -18.77 -16.99
C ILE A 432 -1.39 -17.87 -16.80
N VAL A 433 -0.52 -17.77 -17.79
CA VAL A 433 0.55 -16.77 -17.85
C VAL A 433 0.22 -15.82 -18.99
N THR A 434 0.01 -14.55 -18.65
CA THR A 434 -0.55 -13.53 -19.56
C THR A 434 0.17 -12.19 -19.37
N ASP A 435 0.18 -11.34 -20.39
CA ASP A 435 0.56 -9.92 -20.32
C ASP A 435 -0.65 -8.98 -20.12
N THR A 436 -1.88 -9.52 -20.12
CA THR A 436 -3.12 -8.77 -19.99
C THR A 436 -3.91 -9.22 -18.76
N PRO A 437 -3.45 -8.86 -17.54
CA PRO A 437 -4.14 -9.26 -16.32
C PRO A 437 -5.58 -8.75 -16.31
N GLY A 438 -6.46 -9.55 -15.71
CA GLY A 438 -7.89 -9.25 -15.65
C GLY A 438 -8.21 -7.91 -14.99
N ASN A 439 -9.34 -7.31 -15.39
CA ASN A 439 -9.73 -5.95 -15.00
C ASN A 439 -9.76 -5.72 -13.47
N ALA A 440 -10.21 -6.72 -12.70
CA ALA A 440 -10.30 -6.62 -11.25
C ALA A 440 -8.91 -6.51 -10.60
N LEU A 441 -7.95 -7.32 -11.05
CA LEU A 441 -6.58 -7.28 -10.58
C LEU A 441 -5.92 -5.94 -10.91
N ARG A 442 -6.08 -5.44 -12.14
CA ARG A 442 -5.55 -4.12 -12.52
C ARG A 442 -6.10 -2.99 -11.64
N ARG A 443 -7.42 -2.96 -11.42
CA ARG A 443 -8.05 -1.95 -10.56
C ARG A 443 -7.53 -2.00 -9.12
N GLU A 444 -7.30 -3.19 -8.59
CA GLU A 444 -6.76 -3.39 -7.24
C GLU A 444 -5.32 -2.88 -7.17
N LEU A 445 -4.44 -3.29 -8.10
CA LEU A 445 -3.05 -2.84 -8.17
C LEU A 445 -2.94 -1.31 -8.35
N ASP A 446 -3.77 -0.72 -9.22
CA ASP A 446 -3.80 0.73 -9.42
C ASP A 446 -4.24 1.46 -8.15
N ALA A 447 -5.21 0.90 -7.40
CA ALA A 447 -5.67 1.48 -6.15
C ALA A 447 -4.63 1.38 -5.04
N GLU A 448 -3.92 0.25 -4.94
CA GLU A 448 -2.79 0.09 -4.01
C GLU A 448 -1.64 1.03 -4.34
N ALA A 449 -1.31 1.21 -5.62
CA ALA A 449 -0.30 2.17 -6.05
C ALA A 449 -0.67 3.60 -5.62
N ARG A 450 -1.91 4.03 -5.86
CA ARG A 450 -2.42 5.33 -5.38
C ARG A 450 -2.45 5.43 -3.86
N PHE A 451 -2.71 4.34 -3.15
CA PHE A 451 -2.68 4.31 -1.69
C PHE A 451 -1.25 4.50 -1.17
N LEU A 452 -0.31 3.73 -1.70
CA LEU A 452 1.11 3.83 -1.38
C LEU A 452 1.65 5.23 -1.68
N GLU A 453 1.29 5.80 -2.83
CA GLU A 453 1.70 7.16 -3.21
C GLU A 453 1.18 8.21 -2.22
N ARG A 454 -0.09 8.10 -1.80
CA ARG A 454 -0.72 9.04 -0.88
C ARG A 454 -0.23 8.93 0.55
N HIS A 455 -0.02 7.71 1.04
CA HIS A 455 0.20 7.45 2.46
C HIS A 455 1.64 7.02 2.79
N GLY A 456 2.46 6.72 1.80
CA GLY A 456 3.85 6.27 1.98
C GLY A 456 3.99 4.87 2.58
N VAL A 457 2.89 4.13 2.77
CA VAL A 457 2.87 2.77 3.31
C VAL A 457 2.04 1.82 2.42
N PRO A 458 2.40 0.53 2.32
CA PRO A 458 1.64 -0.43 1.54
C PRO A 458 0.25 -0.74 2.11
N TRP A 459 -0.71 -1.06 1.24
CA TRP A 459 -2.09 -1.35 1.62
C TRP A 459 -2.21 -2.63 2.46
N GLY A 460 -1.67 -3.76 1.99
CA GLY A 460 -1.78 -5.07 2.66
C GLY A 460 -1.46 -5.05 4.17
N PRO A 461 -0.27 -4.61 4.60
CA PRO A 461 0.05 -4.49 6.02
C PRO A 461 -0.88 -3.55 6.78
N THR A 462 -1.24 -2.41 6.17
CA THR A 462 -2.14 -1.42 6.77
C THR A 462 -3.52 -2.01 7.03
N LEU A 463 -4.09 -2.71 6.03
CA LEU A 463 -5.37 -3.39 6.14
C LEU A 463 -5.33 -4.46 7.25
N LEU A 464 -4.33 -5.33 7.26
CA LEU A 464 -4.25 -6.38 8.28
C LEU A 464 -4.08 -5.81 9.69
N GLN A 465 -3.34 -4.71 9.85
CA GLN A 465 -3.25 -4.03 11.14
C GLN A 465 -4.62 -3.54 11.60
N ALA A 466 -5.41 -2.93 10.72
CA ALA A 466 -6.77 -2.48 11.03
C ALA A 466 -7.70 -3.65 11.37
N GLU A 467 -7.67 -4.73 10.58
CA GLU A 467 -8.51 -5.92 10.81
C GLU A 467 -8.13 -6.64 12.12
N ARG A 468 -6.84 -6.71 12.47
CA ARG A 468 -6.36 -7.26 13.77
C ARG A 468 -6.77 -6.39 14.95
N ALA A 469 -6.79 -5.07 14.80
CA ALA A 469 -7.23 -4.16 15.85
C ALA A 469 -8.74 -4.28 16.09
N ALA A 470 -9.54 -4.38 15.03
CA ALA A 470 -11.00 -4.51 15.13
C ALA A 470 -11.44 -5.90 15.64
N ARG A 471 -10.75 -6.98 15.23
CA ARG A 471 -11.09 -8.38 15.56
C ARG A 471 -12.49 -8.83 15.12
N GLU A 472 -13.11 -8.14 14.17
CA GLU A 472 -14.47 -8.45 13.73
C GLU A 472 -14.49 -9.45 12.57
N ARG A 473 -13.68 -9.19 11.53
CA ARG A 473 -13.72 -9.93 10.26
C ARG A 473 -12.55 -10.88 10.02
N LEU A 474 -11.51 -10.84 10.85
CA LEU A 474 -10.40 -11.78 10.81
C LEU A 474 -10.90 -13.21 11.09
N VAL A 475 -10.52 -14.19 10.26
CA VAL A 475 -11.02 -15.57 10.36
C VAL A 475 -9.96 -16.54 10.88
N LEU A 476 -8.78 -16.53 10.26
CA LEU A 476 -7.70 -17.48 10.55
C LEU A 476 -6.35 -16.81 10.24
N GLU A 477 -5.36 -17.01 11.09
CA GLU A 477 -3.99 -16.56 10.85
C GLU A 477 -3.03 -17.68 11.24
N GLU A 478 -2.15 -18.08 10.31
CA GLU A 478 -1.18 -19.14 10.51
C GLU A 478 0.08 -18.89 9.68
N GLY A 479 1.19 -18.62 10.39
CA GLY A 479 2.45 -18.23 9.75
C GLY A 479 2.26 -16.98 8.87
N PRO A 480 2.67 -17.01 7.59
CA PRO A 480 2.54 -15.86 6.69
C PRO A 480 1.14 -15.73 6.07
N ILE A 481 0.21 -16.64 6.37
CA ILE A 481 -1.12 -16.67 5.75
C ILE A 481 -2.14 -16.06 6.70
N THR A 482 -2.87 -15.06 6.22
CA THR A 482 -3.95 -14.43 6.98
C THR A 482 -5.23 -14.45 6.16
N TRP A 483 -6.31 -14.99 6.73
CA TRP A 483 -7.65 -15.07 6.14
C TRP A 483 -8.63 -14.13 6.86
N TRP A 484 -9.47 -13.43 6.10
CA TRP A 484 -10.54 -12.58 6.63
C TRP A 484 -11.75 -12.56 5.68
N VAL A 485 -12.88 -12.05 6.16
CA VAL A 485 -14.02 -11.71 5.30
C VAL A 485 -13.92 -10.24 4.90
N PRO A 486 -13.93 -9.87 3.61
CA PRO A 486 -13.76 -8.48 3.20
C PRO A 486 -14.95 -7.62 3.65
N PHE A 487 -14.67 -6.35 3.96
CA PHE A 487 -15.70 -5.38 4.32
C PHE A 487 -16.73 -5.14 3.19
N CYS A 488 -16.29 -5.26 1.94
CA CYS A 488 -17.12 -5.20 0.74
C CYS A 488 -17.08 -6.56 0.01
N PRO A 489 -17.96 -7.52 0.38
CA PRO A 489 -17.96 -8.84 -0.22
C PRO A 489 -18.43 -8.82 -1.68
N VAL A 490 -17.85 -9.68 -2.50
CA VAL A 490 -18.22 -9.84 -3.92
C VAL A 490 -19.37 -10.84 -4.08
N GLY A 491 -19.39 -11.89 -3.25
CA GLY A 491 -20.36 -12.98 -3.33
C GLY A 491 -21.65 -12.73 -2.58
N MET A 492 -22.76 -13.29 -3.08
CA MET A 492 -24.07 -13.19 -2.42
C MET A 492 -24.06 -13.72 -0.99
N LEU A 493 -23.29 -14.77 -0.68
CA LEU A 493 -23.19 -15.29 0.69
C LEU A 493 -22.07 -14.62 1.51
N GLY A 494 -21.28 -13.76 0.89
CA GLY A 494 -19.97 -13.32 1.35
C GLY A 494 -18.85 -14.25 0.87
N ASP A 495 -17.65 -13.70 0.75
CA ASP A 495 -16.41 -14.38 0.35
C ASP A 495 -15.38 -14.38 1.49
N ALA A 496 -14.33 -15.20 1.35
CA ALA A 496 -13.16 -15.15 2.21
C ALA A 496 -11.94 -14.76 1.36
N GLN A 497 -11.11 -13.88 1.90
CA GLN A 497 -9.87 -13.47 1.28
C GLN A 497 -8.68 -13.90 2.13
N ALA A 498 -7.56 -14.18 1.47
CA ALA A 498 -6.29 -14.46 2.10
C ALA A 498 -5.18 -13.62 1.48
N VAL A 499 -4.10 -13.43 2.22
CA VAL A 499 -2.83 -12.92 1.68
C VAL A 499 -1.68 -13.79 2.13
N VAL A 500 -0.63 -13.85 1.29
CA VAL A 500 0.69 -14.35 1.67
C VAL A 500 1.56 -13.14 2.00
N ALA A 501 1.77 -12.89 3.29
CA ALA A 501 2.48 -11.70 3.74
C ALA A 501 3.90 -11.63 3.16
N GLY A 502 4.23 -10.52 2.52
CA GLY A 502 5.57 -10.25 1.98
C GLY A 502 5.90 -10.93 0.66
N ARG A 503 4.95 -11.60 0.00
CA ARG A 503 5.11 -12.16 -1.36
C ARG A 503 4.22 -11.41 -2.31
N ALA A 504 4.70 -11.01 -3.48
CA ALA A 504 3.90 -10.33 -4.49
C ALA A 504 3.34 -11.31 -5.54
N THR A 505 4.02 -12.45 -5.74
CA THR A 505 3.61 -13.47 -6.73
C THR A 505 3.68 -14.87 -6.14
N LEU A 506 3.00 -15.83 -6.78
CA LEU A 506 3.15 -17.24 -6.42
C LEU A 506 4.59 -17.70 -6.69
N GLY A 507 5.22 -17.16 -7.76
CA GLY A 507 6.62 -17.33 -8.12
C GLY A 507 7.61 -16.99 -7.00
N GLU A 508 7.26 -16.17 -6.01
CA GLU A 508 8.14 -15.86 -4.86
C GLU A 508 7.96 -16.78 -3.65
N CYS A 509 6.86 -17.52 -3.61
CA CYS A 509 6.49 -18.33 -2.46
C CYS A 509 7.40 -19.56 -2.33
N SER A 510 7.92 -19.79 -1.13
CA SER A 510 8.60 -21.02 -0.73
C SER A 510 7.64 -22.20 -0.63
N ASP A 511 8.18 -23.42 -0.64
CA ASP A 511 7.37 -24.63 -0.46
C ASP A 511 6.61 -24.60 0.87
N ALA A 512 7.23 -24.14 1.96
CA ALA A 512 6.61 -24.03 3.27
C ALA A 512 5.47 -23.00 3.33
N GLU A 513 5.60 -21.88 2.62
CA GLU A 513 4.52 -20.89 2.48
C GLU A 513 3.32 -21.47 1.71
N ILE A 514 3.58 -22.22 0.62
CA ILE A 514 2.54 -22.90 -0.15
C ILE A 514 1.88 -24.00 0.68
N ASP A 515 2.64 -24.77 1.45
CA ASP A 515 2.11 -25.79 2.37
C ASP A 515 1.20 -25.17 3.42
N SER A 516 1.59 -24.02 3.99
CA SER A 516 0.74 -23.28 4.94
C SER A 516 -0.54 -22.77 4.29
N PHE A 517 -0.45 -22.21 3.07
CA PHE A 517 -1.64 -21.78 2.33
C PHE A 517 -2.58 -22.95 2.05
N ALA A 518 -2.04 -24.08 1.58
CA ALA A 518 -2.82 -25.29 1.31
C ALA A 518 -3.52 -25.83 2.57
N ASN A 519 -2.82 -25.86 3.71
CA ASN A 519 -3.38 -26.29 4.98
C ASN A 519 -4.52 -25.38 5.45
N THR A 520 -4.29 -24.07 5.47
CA THR A 520 -5.30 -23.09 5.89
C THR A 520 -6.48 -23.05 4.92
N PHE A 521 -6.26 -23.14 3.61
CA PHE A 521 -7.30 -23.24 2.60
C PHE A 521 -8.19 -24.47 2.81
N ALA A 522 -7.61 -25.66 3.01
CA ALA A 522 -8.38 -26.89 3.22
C ALA A 522 -9.32 -26.77 4.44
N ARG A 523 -8.84 -26.13 5.52
CA ARG A 523 -9.66 -25.86 6.72
C ARG A 523 -10.80 -24.87 6.44
N ILE A 524 -10.53 -23.81 5.68
CA ILE A 524 -11.56 -22.85 5.26
C ILE A 524 -12.60 -23.52 4.35
N ALA A 525 -12.17 -24.35 3.40
CA ALA A 525 -13.06 -25.12 2.53
C ALA A 525 -13.93 -26.09 3.34
N ALA A 526 -13.36 -26.80 4.32
CA ALA A 526 -14.11 -27.67 5.22
C ALA A 526 -15.10 -26.88 6.11
N ALA A 527 -14.73 -25.68 6.57
CA ALA A 527 -15.63 -24.80 7.31
C ALA A 527 -16.83 -24.37 6.44
N TYR A 528 -16.59 -24.00 5.18
CA TYR A 528 -17.67 -23.72 4.23
C TYR A 528 -18.54 -24.95 3.96
N ALA A 529 -17.95 -26.14 3.85
CA ALA A 529 -18.67 -27.40 3.70
C ALA A 529 -19.65 -27.66 4.86
N ARG A 530 -19.20 -27.43 6.10
CA ARG A 530 -20.06 -27.50 7.30
C ARG A 530 -21.20 -26.48 7.29
N LEU A 531 -21.02 -25.37 6.59
CA LEU A 531 -22.07 -24.37 6.34
C LEU A 531 -22.98 -24.75 5.15
N GLY A 532 -22.84 -25.95 4.57
CA GLY A 532 -23.65 -26.42 3.45
C GLY A 532 -23.25 -25.85 2.09
N ILE A 533 -22.01 -25.36 1.95
CA ILE A 533 -21.41 -24.95 0.68
C ILE A 533 -20.68 -26.15 0.06
N TRP A 534 -20.83 -26.33 -1.24
CA TRP A 534 -20.25 -27.50 -1.94
C TRP A 534 -19.60 -27.12 -3.27
N SER A 535 -19.54 -25.83 -3.59
CA SER A 535 -18.93 -25.28 -4.81
C SER A 535 -18.27 -23.93 -4.50
N PHE A 536 -17.21 -23.59 -5.23
CA PHE A 536 -16.53 -22.32 -5.07
C PHE A 536 -15.73 -21.91 -6.32
N ASN A 537 -15.42 -20.62 -6.44
CA ASN A 537 -14.29 -20.14 -7.22
C ASN A 537 -13.15 -19.73 -6.28
N LEU A 538 -11.91 -20.04 -6.63
CA LEU A 538 -10.70 -19.50 -6.01
C LEU A 538 -9.87 -18.82 -7.10
N THR A 539 -9.39 -17.59 -6.85
CA THR A 539 -8.44 -16.93 -7.74
C THR A 539 -7.33 -16.30 -6.92
N LEU A 540 -6.08 -16.48 -7.36
CA LEU A 540 -4.94 -15.71 -6.85
C LEU A 540 -4.81 -14.39 -7.61
N PHE A 541 -4.45 -13.34 -6.88
CA PHE A 541 -4.26 -11.98 -7.37
C PHE A 541 -2.77 -11.64 -7.23
N PRO A 542 -1.93 -11.95 -8.24
CA PRO A 542 -0.49 -11.69 -8.20
C PRO A 542 -0.15 -10.32 -8.81
N GLN A 543 1.04 -9.81 -8.49
CA GLN A 543 1.71 -8.82 -9.34
C GLN A 543 2.36 -9.52 -10.57
N ALA A 544 2.90 -8.73 -11.49
CA ALA A 544 3.78 -9.25 -12.55
C ALA A 544 5.02 -9.94 -11.94
N GLU A 545 5.41 -11.07 -12.53
CA GLU A 545 6.60 -11.83 -12.15
C GLU A 545 7.86 -10.96 -12.27
N GLY A 546 8.74 -11.07 -11.29
CA GLY A 546 9.96 -10.25 -11.19
C GLY A 546 9.75 -8.82 -10.67
N SER A 547 8.52 -8.38 -10.42
CA SER A 547 8.26 -7.09 -9.77
C SER A 547 8.82 -7.04 -8.34
N ARG A 548 9.30 -5.86 -7.91
CA ARG A 548 10.02 -5.67 -6.65
C ARG A 548 9.39 -4.65 -5.70
N SER A 549 8.17 -4.19 -5.98
CA SER A 549 7.66 -2.96 -5.34
C SER A 549 7.34 -3.12 -3.86
N GLY A 550 7.26 -4.35 -3.32
CA GLY A 550 6.94 -4.63 -1.91
C GLY A 550 5.59 -4.04 -1.45
N ALA A 551 4.80 -3.54 -2.42
CA ALA A 551 3.61 -2.73 -2.22
C ALA A 551 2.35 -3.60 -2.22
N HIS A 552 2.34 -4.58 -3.12
CA HIS A 552 1.30 -5.58 -3.25
C HIS A 552 1.70 -6.86 -2.52
N TRP A 553 0.74 -7.51 -1.88
CA TRP A 553 0.89 -8.88 -1.39
C TRP A 553 -0.06 -9.79 -2.14
N LEU A 554 0.44 -10.96 -2.54
CA LEU A 554 -0.28 -12.01 -3.24
C LEU A 554 -1.57 -12.32 -2.49
N GLY A 555 -2.68 -11.91 -3.09
CA GLY A 555 -4.02 -12.15 -2.57
C GLY A 555 -4.57 -13.48 -3.08
N ALA A 556 -5.49 -14.05 -2.31
CA ALA A 556 -6.35 -15.14 -2.73
C ALA A 556 -7.80 -14.76 -2.39
N ARG A 557 -8.73 -14.98 -3.31
CA ARG A 557 -10.17 -14.78 -3.05
C ARG A 557 -10.91 -16.09 -3.26
N LEU A 558 -11.51 -16.59 -2.19
CA LEU A 558 -12.37 -17.77 -2.18
C LEU A 558 -13.83 -17.32 -2.13
N LEU A 559 -14.54 -17.57 -3.22
CA LEU A 559 -15.93 -17.20 -3.43
C LEU A 559 -16.82 -18.45 -3.37
N PRO A 560 -17.61 -18.65 -2.30
CA PRO A 560 -18.64 -19.69 -2.25
C PRO A 560 -19.64 -19.55 -3.40
N ARG A 561 -19.94 -20.66 -4.07
CA ARG A 561 -20.90 -20.71 -5.18
C ARG A 561 -22.02 -21.70 -4.91
N PHE A 562 -23.22 -21.37 -5.37
CA PHE A 562 -24.41 -22.19 -5.13
C PHE A 562 -25.52 -21.83 -6.13
N TYR A 563 -26.54 -22.68 -6.21
CA TYR A 563 -27.79 -22.32 -6.87
C TYR A 563 -28.73 -21.66 -5.87
N LEU A 564 -29.21 -20.45 -6.19
CA LEU A 564 -30.15 -19.72 -5.34
C LEU A 564 -31.45 -20.51 -5.15
N ASN A 565 -31.90 -21.17 -6.23
CA ASN A 565 -32.93 -22.18 -6.21
C ASN A 565 -32.39 -23.42 -6.93
N PRO A 566 -32.08 -24.52 -6.20
CA PRO A 566 -31.55 -25.75 -6.79
C PRO A 566 -32.47 -26.41 -7.82
N GLN A 567 -33.79 -26.25 -7.70
CA GLN A 567 -34.75 -26.83 -8.64
C GLN A 567 -34.79 -26.08 -9.98
N LEU A 568 -34.49 -24.78 -9.95
CA LEU A 568 -34.44 -23.94 -11.15
C LEU A 568 -33.02 -23.78 -11.70
N HIS A 569 -32.01 -24.25 -10.97
CA HIS A 569 -30.59 -24.02 -11.26
C HIS A 569 -30.22 -22.53 -11.42
N ASN A 570 -30.91 -21.66 -10.65
CA ASN A 570 -30.65 -20.21 -10.71
C ASN A 570 -29.24 -19.89 -10.19
N SER A 571 -28.46 -19.19 -11.01
CA SER A 571 -27.14 -18.68 -10.61
C SER A 571 -27.22 -17.71 -9.43
N ASP A 572 -26.18 -17.71 -8.61
CA ASP A 572 -25.92 -16.71 -7.56
C ASP A 572 -25.26 -15.42 -8.09
N VAL A 573 -25.31 -15.21 -9.41
CA VAL A 573 -24.89 -13.99 -10.08
C VAL A 573 -26.10 -13.38 -10.77
N ALA A 574 -26.40 -12.12 -10.46
CA ALA A 574 -27.52 -11.39 -11.02
C ALA A 574 -27.05 -10.17 -11.85
N TYR A 575 -28.02 -9.45 -12.41
CA TYR A 575 -27.77 -8.23 -13.19
C TYR A 575 -27.02 -7.14 -12.39
N LEU A 576 -27.17 -7.13 -11.06
CA LEU A 576 -26.47 -6.21 -10.17
C LEU A 576 -24.96 -6.34 -10.33
N GLN A 577 -24.43 -7.56 -10.27
CA GLN A 577 -23.00 -7.81 -10.41
C GLN A 577 -22.54 -7.66 -11.86
N LEU A 578 -23.32 -8.14 -12.84
CA LEU A 578 -22.88 -8.19 -14.24
C LEU A 578 -23.06 -6.89 -15.01
N LEU A 579 -24.22 -6.24 -14.90
CA LEU A 579 -24.56 -5.06 -15.71
C LEU A 579 -24.29 -3.76 -14.97
N LEU A 580 -24.44 -3.74 -13.64
CA LEU A 580 -24.17 -2.56 -12.83
C LEU A 580 -22.77 -2.56 -12.20
N GLY A 581 -22.07 -3.71 -12.20
CA GLY A 581 -20.79 -3.85 -11.51
C GLY A 581 -20.90 -3.68 -9.99
N GLU A 582 -22.10 -3.77 -9.42
CA GLU A 582 -22.33 -3.58 -7.99
C GLU A 582 -22.06 -4.88 -7.24
N LYS A 583 -21.13 -4.85 -6.29
CA LYS A 583 -20.89 -5.98 -5.38
C LYS A 583 -22.13 -6.17 -4.50
N PHE A 584 -22.55 -7.42 -4.29
CA PHE A 584 -23.79 -7.71 -3.59
C PHE A 584 -23.63 -8.87 -2.62
N GLY A 585 -23.97 -8.64 -1.35
CA GLY A 585 -23.96 -9.62 -0.28
C GLY A 585 -25.29 -9.68 0.47
N MET A 586 -25.63 -10.85 1.01
CA MET A 586 -26.85 -11.07 1.80
C MET A 586 -26.58 -11.16 3.30
N VAL A 587 -25.31 -11.36 3.67
CA VAL A 587 -24.87 -11.53 5.06
C VAL A 587 -23.93 -10.39 5.40
N ARG A 588 -24.02 -9.83 6.62
CA ARG A 588 -23.01 -8.89 7.10
C ARG A 588 -21.64 -9.58 7.12
N PRO A 589 -20.59 -8.96 6.57
CA PRO A 589 -19.23 -9.49 6.65
C PRO A 589 -18.79 -9.92 8.06
N GLU A 590 -19.18 -9.16 9.08
CA GLU A 590 -18.86 -9.44 10.48
C GLU A 590 -19.57 -10.73 10.96
N ALA A 591 -20.83 -10.91 10.58
CA ALA A 591 -21.61 -12.10 10.91
C ALA A 591 -21.10 -13.33 10.15
N HIS A 592 -20.73 -13.17 8.87
CA HIS A 592 -20.11 -14.23 8.08
C HIS A 592 -18.80 -14.67 8.73
N ALA A 593 -17.91 -13.73 9.07
CA ALA A 593 -16.65 -14.06 9.71
C ALA A 593 -16.85 -14.82 11.03
N ALA A 594 -17.86 -14.43 11.83
CA ALA A 594 -18.22 -15.16 13.04
C ALA A 594 -18.71 -16.59 12.74
N GLN A 595 -19.52 -16.79 11.71
CA GLN A 595 -19.97 -18.12 11.26
C GLN A 595 -18.79 -19.00 10.82
N LEU A 596 -17.86 -18.47 10.01
CA LEU A 596 -16.66 -19.20 9.61
C LEU A 596 -15.78 -19.57 10.80
N ARG A 597 -15.55 -18.63 11.72
CA ARG A 597 -14.78 -18.91 12.96
C ARG A 597 -15.45 -19.96 13.84
N ALA A 598 -16.78 -20.02 13.87
CA ALA A 598 -17.51 -21.06 14.59
C ALA A 598 -17.37 -22.41 13.87
N ALA A 599 -17.56 -22.44 12.55
CA ALA A 599 -17.41 -23.63 11.74
C ALA A 599 -15.99 -24.20 11.77
N LEU A 600 -14.94 -23.38 11.86
CA LEU A 600 -13.55 -23.81 12.03
C LEU A 600 -13.26 -24.47 13.39
N ARG A 601 -14.01 -24.10 14.43
CA ARG A 601 -13.87 -24.64 15.79
C ARG A 601 -14.72 -25.89 16.04
N ALA A 602 -15.68 -26.17 15.17
CA ALA A 602 -16.48 -27.38 15.26
C ALA A 602 -15.56 -28.61 15.13
N PRO A 603 -15.78 -29.65 15.95
CA PRO A 603 -14.95 -30.85 16.00
C PRO A 603 -14.86 -31.58 14.65
#